data_AF-A0A3D1CZ06-F1
#
_entry.id   AF-A0A3D1CZ06-F1
#
_cell.length_a   1.000
_cell.length_b   1.000
_cell.length_c   1.000
_cell.angle_alpha   90.00
_cell.angle_beta   90.00
_cell.angle_gamma   90.00
#
_symmetry.space_group_name_H-M   'P 1'
#
loop_
_entity.id
_entity.type
_entity.pdbx_description
1 polymer ?
#
loop_
_entity_poly.entity_id
_entity_poly.type
_entity_poly.pdbx_seq_one_letter_code
_entity_poly.pdbx_strand_id
1 'polypeptide(L)' 'MITASNLLPVARIQKPYGIRGELVLLFSREEYAELDTDDYFLEIDGIPVPFRVE' A
#
# COMPACT_ATOMS: atom_id res chain seq x y z
N MET A 1 16.94 -3.47 -8.44
CA MET A 1 16.54 -3.23 -7.04
C MET A 1 15.54 -2.09 -7.07
N ILE A 2 14.35 -2.25 -6.51
CA ILE A 2 13.33 -1.19 -6.45
C ILE A 2 13.69 -0.30 -5.26
N THR A 3 13.82 1.00 -5.50
CA THR A 3 14.06 2.01 -4.45
C THR A 3 12.84 2.90 -4.28
N ALA A 4 12.74 3.63 -3.16
CA ALA A 4 11.61 4.53 -2.90
C ALA A 4 11.38 5.56 -4.03
N SER A 5 12.45 6.01 -4.70
CA SER A 5 12.38 6.89 -5.88
C SER A 5 11.74 6.26 -7.13
N ASN A 6 11.60 4.93 -7.17
CA ASN A 6 10.89 4.23 -8.24
C ASN A 6 9.38 4.08 -7.95
N LEU A 7 8.94 4.46 -6.76
CA LEU A 7 7.56 4.28 -6.31
C LEU A 7 6.81 5.61 -6.29
N LEU A 8 5.52 5.51 -6.62
CA LEU A 8 4.59 6.62 -6.50
C LEU A 8 3.78 6.44 -5.21
N PRO A 9 3.81 7.39 -4.26
CA PRO A 9 2.95 7.33 -3.08
C PRO A 9 1.50 7.58 -3.49
N VAL A 10 0.66 6.54 -3.42
CA VAL A 10 -0.75 6.57 -3.84
C VAL A 10 -1.74 6.49 -2.68
N ALA A 11 -1.29 6.05 -1.51
CA ALA A 11 -2.12 5.83 -0.33
C ALA A 11 -1.34 6.02 0.97
N ARG A 12 -2.08 6.13 2.08
CA ARG A 12 -1.54 6.08 3.44
C ARG A 12 -2.21 5.00 4.27
N ILE A 13 -1.43 4.33 5.10
CA ILE A 13 -1.94 3.35 6.07
C ILE A 13 -2.72 4.09 7.16
N GLN A 14 -3.94 3.65 7.42
CA GLN A 14 -4.78 4.10 8.53
C GLN A 14 -4.62 3.17 9.73
N LYS A 15 -5.34 3.47 10.82
CA LYS A 15 -5.44 2.53 11.94
C LYS A 15 -5.92 1.17 11.42
N PRO A 16 -5.24 0.07 11.80
CA PRO A 16 -5.70 -1.27 11.49
C PRO A 16 -7.15 -1.46 11.91
N TYR A 17 -7.88 -2.27 11.16
CA TYR A 17 -9.24 -2.62 11.48
C TYR A 17 -9.27 -4.06 11.99
N GLY A 18 -10.01 -4.32 13.07
CA GLY A 18 -10.11 -5.68 13.61
C GLY A 18 -8.86 -6.19 14.33
N ILE A 19 -8.75 -7.52 14.42
CA ILE A 19 -7.70 -8.23 15.18
C ILE A 19 -6.95 -9.26 14.33
N ARG A 20 -7.29 -9.40 13.04
CA ARG A 20 -6.72 -10.44 12.16
C ARG A 20 -5.62 -9.91 11.25
N GLY A 21 -5.09 -8.72 11.55
CA GLY A 21 -4.07 -8.06 10.74
C GLY A 21 -4.63 -7.35 9.51
N GLU A 22 -5.92 -7.03 9.49
CA GLU A 22 -6.51 -6.26 8.38
C GLU A 22 -5.97 -4.81 8.39
N LEU A 23 -5.45 -4.37 7.24
CA LEU A 23 -4.94 -3.01 7.04
C LEU A 23 -5.97 -2.17 6.28
N VAL A 24 -6.14 -0.93 6.71
CA VAL A 24 -6.98 0.05 6.01
C VAL A 24 -6.07 1.02 5.29
N LEU A 25 -6.21 1.11 3.97
CA LEU A 25 -5.50 2.06 3.12
C LEU A 25 -6.45 3.19 2.73
N LEU A 26 -5.99 4.43 2.87
CA LEU A 26 -6.68 5.59 2.32
C LEU A 26 -5.92 6.10 1.10
N PHE A 27 -6.49 5.91 -0.08
CA PHE A 27 -5.95 6.41 -1.34
C PHE A 27 -6.07 7.93 -1.44
N SER A 28 -5.07 8.57 -2.04
CA SER A 28 -5.07 10.03 -2.27
C SER A 28 -6.00 10.45 -3.41
N ARG A 29 -6.34 9.51 -4.30
CA ARG A 29 -7.25 9.68 -5.44
C ARG A 29 -8.06 8.41 -5.62
N GLU A 30 -9.30 8.56 -6.08
CA GLU A 30 -10.23 7.46 -6.31
C GLU A 30 -9.73 6.51 -7.41
N GLU A 31 -9.12 7.05 -8.47
CA GLU A 31 -8.53 6.30 -9.59
C GLU A 31 -7.56 5.20 -9.14
N TYR A 32 -6.86 5.40 -8.01
CA TYR A 32 -5.91 4.41 -7.50
C TYR A 32 -6.58 3.24 -6.79
N ALA A 33 -7.81 3.41 -6.29
CA ALA A 33 -8.57 2.34 -5.66
C ALA A 33 -9.27 1.44 -6.71
N GLU A 34 -9.48 1.96 -7.91
CA GLU A 34 -10.12 1.24 -9.02
C GLU A 34 -9.13 0.47 -9.91
N LEU A 35 -7.83 0.68 -9.71
CA LEU A 35 -6.79 -0.05 -10.44
C LEU A 35 -6.79 -1.53 -10.04
N ASP A 36 -6.95 -2.39 -11.03
CA ASP A 36 -6.72 -3.82 -10.89
C ASP A 36 -5.20 -4.06 -10.85
N THR A 37 -4.66 -4.28 -9.65
CA THR A 37 -3.23 -4.50 -9.41
C THR A 37 -3.03 -5.66 -8.46
N ASP A 38 -2.08 -6.53 -8.80
CA ASP A 38 -1.79 -7.75 -8.05
C ASP A 38 -1.04 -7.46 -6.73
N ASP A 39 -0.17 -6.43 -6.74
CA ASP A 39 0.74 -6.14 -5.64
C ASP A 39 0.78 -4.64 -5.32
N TYR A 40 0.90 -4.32 -4.03
CA TYR A 40 1.21 -2.98 -3.51
C TYR A 40 2.54 -2.99 -2.78
N PHE A 41 3.27 -1.87 -2.82
CA PHE A 41 4.46 -1.70 -2.01
C PHE A 41 4.12 -0.88 -0.76
N LEU A 42 4.34 -1.46 0.42
CA LEU A 42 4.27 -0.75 1.69
C LEU A 42 5.68 -0.34 2.11
N GLU A 43 5.84 0.92 2.50
CA GLU A 43 7.07 1.38 3.13
C GLU A 43 7.07 0.94 4.60
N ILE A 44 8.04 0.09 4.96
CA ILE A 44 8.26 -0.37 6.33
C ILE A 44 9.73 -0.11 6.66
N ASP A 45 9.98 0.74 7.66
CA ASP A 45 11.33 1.14 8.08
C ASP A 45 12.20 1.68 6.93
N GLY A 46 11.59 2.41 6.00
CA GLY A 46 12.26 2.96 4.80
C GLY A 46 12.56 1.93 3.71
N ILE A 47 12.08 0.70 3.86
CA ILE A 47 12.22 -0.39 2.89
C ILE A 47 10.88 -0.59 2.17
N PRO A 48 10.85 -0.57 0.83
CA PRO A 48 9.66 -0.92 0.09
C PRO A 48 9.47 -2.45 0.09
N VAL A 49 8.40 -2.91 0.73
CA VAL A 49 8.06 -4.32 0.83
C VAL A 49 6.83 -4.62 -0.03
N PRO A 50 6.88 -5.60 -0.95
CA PRO A 50 5.73 -5.99 -1.74
C PRO A 50 4.72 -6.78 -0.90
N PHE A 51 3.44 -6.44 -1.03
CA PHE A 51 2.30 -7.11 -0.44
C PHE A 51 1.28 -7.43 -1.53
N ARG A 52 0.86 -8.69 -1.56
CA ARG A 52 -0.28 -9.12 -2.38
C ARG A 52 -1.58 -8.88 -1.62
N VAL A 53 -2.61 -8.43 -2.33
CA VAL A 53 -3.97 -8.28 -1.77
C VAL A 53 -4.73 -9.59 -1.97
N GLU A 54 -5.41 -10.06 -0.92
CA GLU A 54 -6.34 -11.21 -0.94
C GLU A 54 -7.81 -10.77 -0.89
#